data_AF-A0A940FMS7-F1
#
_entry.id   AF-A0A940FMS7-F1
#
_cell.length_a   1.000
_cell.length_b   1.000
_cell.length_c   1.000
_cell.angle_alpha   90.00
_cell.angle_beta   90.00
_cell.angle_gamma   90.00
#
_symmetry.space_group_name_H-M   'P 1'
#
loop_
_entity.id
_entity.type
_entity.pdbx_description
1 polymer ?
#
loop_
_entity_poly.entity_id
_entity_poly.type
_entity_poly.pdbx_seq_one_letter_code
_entity_poly.pdbx_strand_id
1 'polypeptide(L)' 'MTIMRAALRGGCLLGALGFLGGFLGPMILTPQANQGPMLGLFITGPLGFVAGLVIGGLVEIFRGRS' A
#
# COMPACT_ATOMS: atom_id res chain seq x y z
N MET A 1 3.13 10.25 -19.49
CA MET A 1 4.06 9.30 -18.82
C MET A 1 4.24 9.59 -17.32
N THR A 2 3.93 10.80 -16.83
CA THR A 2 4.08 11.24 -15.42
C THR A 2 3.03 10.63 -14.49
N ILE A 3 1.75 10.64 -14.87
CA ILE A 3 0.65 10.09 -14.05
C ILE A 3 0.87 8.61 -13.71
N MET A 4 1.21 7.78 -14.70
CA MET A 4 1.50 6.37 -14.48
C MET A 4 2.67 6.16 -13.51
N ARG A 5 3.74 6.96 -13.62
CA ARG A 5 4.87 6.90 -12.69
C ARG A 5 4.47 7.34 -11.28
N ALA A 6 3.63 8.36 -11.15
CA ALA A 6 3.14 8.83 -9.87
C ALA A 6 2.21 7.81 -9.20
N ALA A 7 1.29 7.22 -9.96
CA ALA A 7 0.42 6.13 -9.52
C ALA A 7 1.26 4.93 -9.04
N LEU A 8 2.17 4.43 -9.87
CA LEU A 8 3.02 3.29 -9.49
C LEU A 8 3.89 3.56 -8.26
N ARG A 9 4.46 4.77 -8.14
CA ARG A 9 5.21 5.16 -6.94
C ARG A 9 4.32 5.17 -5.70
N GLY A 10 3.14 5.77 -5.80
CA GLY A 10 2.15 5.80 -4.71
C GLY A 10 1.72 4.39 -4.32
N GLY A 11 1.41 3.54 -5.30
CA GLY A 11 1.03 2.15 -5.12
C GLY A 11 2.11 1.34 -4.41
N CYS A 12 3.34 1.37 -4.91
CA CYS A 12 4.44 0.65 -4.27
C CYS A 12 4.71 1.15 -2.83
N LEU A 13 4.65 2.46 -2.59
CA LEU A 13 4.87 3.02 -1.25
C LEU A 13 3.79 2.63 -0.26
N LEU A 14 2.51 2.90 -0.58
CA LEU A 14 1.41 2.58 0.33
C LEU A 14 1.19 1.06 0.44
N GLY A 15 1.42 0.31 -0.63
CA GLY A 15 1.39 -1.14 -0.60
C GLY A 15 2.47 -1.73 0.30
N ALA A 16 3.70 -1.23 0.22
CA ALA A 16 4.78 -1.67 1.12
C ALA A 16 4.49 -1.30 2.59
N LEU A 17 3.99 -0.09 2.85
CA LEU A 17 3.62 0.32 4.21
C LEU A 17 2.46 -0.51 4.78
N GLY A 18 1.42 -0.74 3.98
CA GLY A 18 0.28 -1.59 4.34
C GLY A 18 0.71 -3.03 4.57
N PHE A 19 1.56 -3.58 3.70
CA PHE A 19 2.13 -4.91 3.86
C PHE A 19 2.93 -5.00 5.15
N LEU A 20 3.90 -4.11 5.39
CA LEU A 20 4.73 -4.13 6.60
C LEU A 20 3.89 -4.01 7.86
N GLY A 21 2.91 -3.10 7.88
CA GLY A 21 2.01 -2.93 9.02
C GLY A 21 1.16 -4.18 9.30
N GLY A 22 0.54 -4.77 8.27
CA GLY A 22 -0.29 -5.97 8.44
C GLY A 22 0.49 -7.28 8.54
N PHE A 23 1.76 -7.29 8.16
CA PHE A 23 2.64 -8.46 8.27
C PHE A 23 3.31 -8.48 9.65
N LEU A 24 3.96 -7.37 10.03
CA LEU A 24 4.69 -7.25 11.30
C LEU A 24 3.78 -6.94 12.48
N GLY A 25 2.70 -6.16 12.26
CA GLY A 25 1.77 -5.78 13.33
C GLY A 25 1.22 -6.98 14.08
N PRO A 26 0.60 -7.97 13.40
CA PRO A 26 0.13 -9.19 14.05
C PRO A 26 1.25 -10.05 14.65
N MET A 27 2.45 -10.08 14.05
CA MET A 27 3.59 -10.81 14.63
C MET A 27 4.03 -10.22 15.98
N ILE A 28 3.91 -8.91 16.16
CA ILE A 28 4.35 -8.21 17.39
C ILE A 28 3.20 -8.14 18.42
N LEU A 29 2.00 -7.77 17.98
CA LEU A 29 0.86 -7.46 18.84
C LEU A 29 0.01 -8.69 19.19
N THR A 30 -0.07 -9.67 18.29
CA THR A 30 -0.88 -10.88 18.46
C THR A 30 -0.14 -12.14 18.00
N PRO A 31 1.04 -12.45 18.58
CA PRO A 31 1.90 -13.55 18.13
C PRO A 31 1.25 -14.95 18.21
N GLN A 32 0.18 -15.09 18.99
CA GLN A 32 -0.59 -16.34 19.14
C GLN A 32 -1.53 -16.60 17.94
N ALA A 33 -1.74 -15.60 17.07
CA ALA A 33 -2.53 -15.78 15.86
C ALA A 33 -1.76 -16.68 14.88
N ASN A 34 -2.31 -17.87 14.61
CA ASN A 34 -1.73 -18.89 13.71
C ASN A 34 -1.43 -18.38 12.28
N GLN A 35 -1.98 -17.22 11.91
CA GLN A 35 -1.92 -16.62 10.58
C GLN A 35 -1.70 -15.11 10.62
N GLY A 36 -1.01 -14.61 11.65
CA GLY A 36 -0.72 -13.17 11.80
C GLY A 36 -0.29 -12.48 10.49
N PRO A 37 0.66 -13.03 9.71
CA PRO A 37 1.18 -12.33 8.53
C PRO A 37 0.24 -12.29 7.31
N MET A 38 -0.85 -13.08 7.32
CA MET A 38 -1.78 -13.16 6.18
C MET A 38 -2.55 -11.86 5.97
N LEU A 39 -2.76 -11.07 7.04
CA LEU A 39 -3.36 -9.75 6.95
C LEU A 39 -2.52 -8.83 6.04
N GLY A 40 -1.20 -8.82 6.25
CA GLY A 40 -0.23 -8.10 5.43
C GLY A 40 -0.27 -8.50 3.96
N LEU A 41 -0.28 -9.81 3.71
CA LEU A 41 -0.18 -10.39 2.37
C LEU A 41 -1.46 -10.22 1.53
N PHE A 42 -2.64 -10.50 2.11
CA PHE A 42 -3.88 -10.57 1.35
C PHE A 42 -4.75 -9.32 1.46
N ILE A 43 -4.58 -8.52 2.51
CA ILE A 43 -5.49 -7.41 2.79
C ILE A 43 -4.74 -6.09 2.76
N THR A 44 -3.90 -5.79 3.75
CA THR A 44 -3.38 -4.43 3.94
C THR A 44 -2.33 -4.06 2.88
N GLY A 45 -1.52 -5.01 2.40
CA GLY A 45 -0.59 -4.82 1.29
C GLY A 45 -1.32 -4.51 -0.03
N PRO A 46 -2.19 -5.41 -0.53
CA PRO A 46 -2.96 -5.17 -1.76
C PRO A 46 -3.86 -3.93 -1.68
N LEU A 47 -4.55 -3.69 -0.56
CA LEU A 47 -5.37 -2.49 -0.37
C LEU A 47 -4.51 -1.22 -0.37
N GLY A 48 -3.36 -1.23 0.31
CA GLY A 48 -2.41 -0.14 0.29
C GLY A 48 -1.91 0.16 -1.12
N PHE A 49 -1.63 -0.88 -1.91
CA PHE A 49 -1.21 -0.73 -3.29
C PHE A 49 -2.29 -0.07 -4.16
N VAL A 50 -3.54 -0.56 -4.10
CA VAL A 50 -4.66 0.01 -4.85
C VAL A 50 -4.93 1.46 -4.43
N ALA A 51 -4.96 1.74 -3.12
CA ALA A 51 -5.11 3.08 -2.61
C ALA A 51 -3.99 4.02 -3.09
N GLY A 52 -2.74 3.53 -3.10
CA GLY A 52 -1.59 4.28 -3.57
C GLY A 52 -1.59 4.56 -5.07
N LEU A 53 -2.08 3.63 -5.89
CA LEU A 53 -2.28 3.88 -7.32
C LEU A 53 -3.25 5.04 -7.55
N VAL A 54 -4.39 5.01 -6.84
CA VAL A 54 -5.43 6.04 -6.94
C VAL A 54 -4.91 7.38 -6.44
N ILE A 55 -4.36 7.43 -5.23
CA ILE A 55 -3.85 8.66 -4.62
C ILE A 55 -2.71 9.25 -5.47
N GLY A 56 -1.74 8.44 -5.89
CA GLY A 56 -0.62 8.89 -6.71
C GLY A 56 -1.05 9.44 -8.06
N GLY A 57 -2.04 8.81 -8.71
CA GLY A 57 -2.63 9.30 -9.95
C GLY A 57 -3.39 10.61 -9.76
N LEU A 58 -4.24 10.68 -8.74
CA LEU A 58 -5.02 11.89 -8.40
C LEU A 58 -4.10 13.07 -8.07
N VAL A 59 -3.07 12.86 -7.26
CA VAL A 59 -2.10 13.90 -6.90
C VAL A 59 -1.42 14.48 -8.14
N GLU A 60 -1.00 13.66 -9.10
CA GLU A 60 -0.36 14.17 -10.31
C GLU A 60 -1.35 14.90 -11.23
N ILE A 61 -2.61 14.47 -11.29
CA ILE A 61 -3.70 15.18 -12.00
C ILE A 61 -3.90 16.57 -11.39
N PHE A 62 -4.02 16.67 -10.06
CA PHE A 62 -4.19 17.95 -9.38
C PHE A 62 -2.95 18.86 -9.44
N ARG A 63 -1.76 18.28 -9.67
CA ARG A 63 -0.52 19.05 -9.86
C ARG A 63 -0.42 19.72 -11.24
N GLY A 64 -1.37 19.50 -12.15
CA GLY A 64 -1.47 20.21 -13.44
C GLY A 64 -0.26 20.03 -14.37
N ARG A 65 0.62 19.06 -14.10
CA ARG A 65 1.79 18.72 -14.92
C ARG A 65 1.41 17.63 -15.94
N SER A 66 0.54 17.98 -16.88
CA SER A 66 0.30 17.16 -18.08
C SER A 66 1.24 17.56 -19.20
#